data_AF-A0A1I6J284-F1
#
_entry.id   AF-A0A1I6J284-F1
#
_cell.length_a   1.000
_cell.length_b   1.000
_cell.length_c   1.000
_cell.angle_alpha   90.00
_cell.angle_beta   90.00
_cell.angle_gamma   90.00
#
_symmetry.space_group_name_H-M   'P 1'
#
loop_
_entity.id
_entity.type
_entity.pdbx_description
1 polymer ?
#
loop_
_entity_poly.entity_id
_entity_poly.type
_entity_poly.pdbx_seq_one_letter_code
_entity_poly.pdbx_strand_id
1 'polypeptide(L)' 'MNPKQVKDLLVDKIKLVSANAKSFCIDSDKNFSRKRKLTMEKIITGIIGMGSGNIANELADFFNYSSDTPSSSAFCQQ' A
#
# COMPACT_ATOMS: atom_id res chain seq x y z
N MET A 1 7.44 1.32 -24.04
CA MET A 1 6.46 2.20 -23.35
C MET A 1 7.22 3.37 -22.76
N ASN A 2 6.64 4.56 -22.75
CA ASN A 2 7.28 5.69 -22.08
C ASN A 2 7.13 5.55 -20.53
N PRO A 3 8.03 6.12 -19.72
CA PRO A 3 8.00 5.94 -18.26
C PRO A 3 6.69 6.42 -17.62
N LYS A 4 6.09 7.48 -18.16
CA LYS A 4 4.81 8.02 -17.68
C LYS A 4 3.67 7.02 -17.87
N GLN A 5 3.56 6.43 -19.06
CA GLN A 5 2.59 5.38 -19.39
C GLN A 5 2.76 4.15 -18.52
N VAL A 6 4.00 3.75 -18.20
CA VAL A 6 4.25 2.62 -17.30
C VAL A 6 3.74 2.94 -15.89
N LYS A 7 4.03 4.16 -15.38
CA LYS A 7 3.56 4.61 -14.08
C LYS A 7 2.03 4.69 -14.03
N ASP A 8 1.40 5.28 -15.04
CA ASP A 8 -0.05 5.41 -15.12
C ASP A 8 -0.71 4.02 -15.16
N LEU A 9 -0.18 3.11 -15.99
CA LEU A 9 -0.65 1.73 -16.03
C LEU A 9 -0.51 1.02 -14.68
N LEU A 10 0.61 1.19 -13.98
CA LEU A 10 0.83 0.63 -12.65
C LEU A 10 -0.23 1.12 -11.66
N VAL A 11 -0.43 2.44 -11.58
CA VAL A 11 -1.43 3.05 -10.69
C VAL A 11 -2.84 2.53 -10.99
N ASP A 12 -3.19 2.41 -12.28
CA ASP A 12 -4.49 1.86 -12.68
C ASP A 12 -4.66 0.40 -12.26
N LYS A 13 -3.62 -0.43 -12.37
CA LYS A 13 -3.66 -1.82 -11.91
C LYS A 13 -3.75 -1.92 -10.39
N ILE A 14 -3.05 -1.06 -9.64
CA ILE A 14 -3.17 -1.01 -8.18
C ILE A 14 -4.60 -0.67 -7.76
N LYS A 15 -5.23 0.33 -8.41
CA LYS A 15 -6.63 0.69 -8.15
C LYS A 15 -7.59 -0.46 -8.46
N LEU A 16 -7.38 -1.15 -9.58
CA LEU A 16 -8.19 -2.30 -9.97
C LEU A 16 -8.09 -3.43 -8.93
N VAL A 17 -6.88 -3.76 -8.48
CA VAL A 17 -6.69 -4.78 -7.43
C VAL A 17 -7.33 -4.36 -6.12
N SER A 18 -7.14 -3.09 -5.73
CA SER A 18 -7.70 -2.54 -4.48
C SER A 18 -9.23 -2.55 -4.48
N ALA A 19 -9.86 -2.26 -5.61
CA ALA A 19 -11.32 -2.33 -5.77
C ALA A 19 -11.86 -3.77 -5.69
N ASN A 20 -11.02 -4.77 -6.02
CA ASN A 20 -11.37 -6.19 -6.06
C ASN A 20 -10.70 -6.99 -4.92
N ALA A 21 -10.31 -6.33 -3.82
CA ALA A 21 -9.54 -6.90 -2.72
C ALA A 21 -10.12 -8.22 -2.17
N LYS A 22 -11.46 -8.32 -2.12
CA LYS A 22 -12.18 -9.51 -1.64
C LYS A 22 -11.87 -10.78 -2.44
N SER A 23 -11.61 -10.64 -3.74
CA SER A 23 -11.30 -11.77 -4.63
C SER A 23 -9.91 -12.38 -4.36
N PHE A 24 -9.06 -11.69 -3.59
CA PHE A 24 -7.70 -12.12 -3.28
C PHE A 24 -7.54 -12.58 -1.82
N CYS A 25 -8.66 -12.85 -1.13
CA CYS A 25 -8.68 -13.27 0.27
C CYS A 25 -9.53 -14.53 0.44
N ILE A 26 -9.08 -15.48 1.27
CA ILE A 26 -9.80 -16.75 1.52
C ILE A 26 -11.13 -16.51 2.24
N ASP A 27 -11.14 -15.64 3.26
CA ASP A 27 -12.34 -15.29 4.04
C ASP A 27 -12.58 -13.78 3.96
N SER A 28 -13.17 -13.33 2.86
CA SER A 28 -13.29 -11.89 2.60
C SER A 28 -14.20 -11.16 3.61
N ASP A 29 -15.23 -11.81 4.11
CA ASP A 29 -16.17 -11.17 5.04
C ASP A 29 -15.54 -10.92 6.41
N LYS A 30 -14.71 -11.86 6.90
CA LYS A 30 -13.96 -11.67 8.14
C LYS A 30 -12.76 -10.75 7.97
N ASN A 31 -12.00 -10.87 6.88
CA ASN A 31 -10.74 -10.14 6.67
C ASN A 31 -10.92 -8.64 6.40
N PHE A 32 -12.11 -8.21 5.97
CA PHE A 32 -12.46 -6.80 5.75
C PHE A 32 -13.46 -6.26 6.77
N SER A 33 -13.69 -6.98 7.87
CA SER A 33 -14.56 -6.53 8.99
C SER A 33 -14.02 -5.28 9.72
N ARG A 34 -12.70 -5.05 9.67
CA ARG A 34 -12.04 -3.90 10.29
C ARG A 34 -11.75 -2.80 9.28
N LYS A 35 -12.05 -1.55 9.66
CA LYS A 35 -11.68 -0.36 8.89
C LYS A 35 -10.18 -0.09 9.06
N ARG A 36 -9.39 -0.38 8.02
CA ARG A 36 -7.95 -0.13 8.00
C ARG A 36 -7.65 1.38 7.94
N LYS A 37 -6.57 1.80 8.62
CA LYS A 37 -6.10 3.21 8.57
C LYS A 37 -5.42 3.53 7.23
N LEU A 38 -4.71 2.55 6.67
CA LEU A 38 -4.12 2.63 5.35
C LEU A 38 -5.00 1.87 4.36
N THR A 39 -5.30 2.50 3.23
CA THR A 39 -6.00 1.84 2.15
C THR A 39 -5.09 0.80 1.49
N MET A 40 -5.69 -0.24 0.90
CA MET A 40 -4.94 -1.26 0.16
C MET A 40 -4.09 -0.64 -0.97
N GLU A 41 -4.62 0.39 -1.64
CA GLU A 41 -3.89 1.17 -2.65
C GLU A 41 -2.61 1.78 -2.07
N LYS A 42 -2.69 2.41 -0.89
CA LYS A 42 -1.50 2.98 -0.22
C LYS A 42 -0.50 1.91 0.19
N ILE A 43 -0.96 0.77 0.70
CA ILE A 43 -0.09 -0.33 1.11
C ILE A 43 0.67 -0.89 -0.10
N ILE A 44 -0.03 -1.22 -1.19
CA ILE A 44 0.60 -1.78 -2.39
C ILE A 44 1.55 -0.77 -3.04
N THR A 45 1.13 0.49 -3.17
CA THR A 45 1.98 1.56 -3.71
C THR A 45 3.23 1.74 -2.86
N GLY A 46 3.08 1.72 -1.53
CA GLY A 46 4.20 1.75 -0.59
C GLY A 46 5.16 0.61 -0.86
N ILE A 47 4.72 -0.64 -0.72
CA ILE A 47 5.57 -1.84 -0.88
C ILE A 47 6.31 -1.86 -2.22
N ILE A 48 5.66 -1.50 -3.33
CA ILE A 48 6.31 -1.46 -4.65
C ILE A 48 7.33 -0.33 -4.76
N GLY A 49 7.06 0.81 -4.10
CA GLY A 49 7.93 1.97 -4.10
C GLY A 49 9.11 1.88 -3.12
N MET A 50 9.04 0.97 -2.13
CA MET A 50 10.12 0.77 -1.17
C MET A 50 11.37 0.23 -1.88
N GLY A 51 12.52 0.78 -1.51
CA GLY A 51 13.82 0.28 -1.91
C GLY A 51 14.28 -0.90 -1.05
N SER A 52 15.61 -1.06 -0.95
CA SER A 52 16.25 -2.07 -0.11
C SER A 52 16.65 -1.53 1.28
N GLY A 53 16.06 -0.41 1.71
CA GLY A 53 16.32 0.21 3.00
C GLY A 53 15.60 -0.49 4.16
N ASN A 54 15.76 0.07 5.36
CA ASN A 54 14.97 -0.36 6.50
C ASN A 54 13.54 0.21 6.42
N ILE A 55 12.54 -0.54 6.91
CA ILE A 55 11.12 -0.19 6.81
C ILE A 55 10.81 1.19 7.43
N ALA A 56 11.51 1.60 8.49
CA ALA A 56 11.22 2.88 9.14
C ALA A 56 11.58 4.07 8.23
N ASN A 57 12.75 4.01 7.58
CA ASN A 57 13.18 5.04 6.63
C ASN A 57 12.29 5.05 5.39
N GLU A 58 11.98 3.88 4.85
CA GLU A 58 11.13 3.73 3.67
C GLU A 58 9.71 4.29 3.93
N LEU A 59 9.15 4.06 5.13
CA LEU A 59 7.88 4.65 5.54
C LEU A 59 8.00 6.17 5.70
N ALA A 60 9.07 6.67 6.32
CA ALA A 60 9.27 8.11 6.46
C ALA A 60 9.32 8.80 5.08
N ASP A 61 10.07 8.25 4.12
CA ASP A 61 10.13 8.78 2.76
C ASP A 61 8.76 8.70 2.07
N PHE A 62 8.07 7.55 2.14
CA PHE A 62 6.75 7.36 1.52
C PHE A 62 5.68 8.34 2.06
N PHE A 63 5.73 8.66 3.35
CA PHE A 63 4.82 9.60 4.00
C PHE A 63 5.36 11.04 4.05
N ASN A 64 6.46 11.34 3.33
CA ASN A 64 7.12 12.65 3.30
C ASN A 64 7.43 13.22 4.70
N TYR A 65 7.90 12.36 5.61
CA TYR A 65 8.24 12.69 7.00
C TYR A 65 7.08 13.34 7.77
N SER A 66 5.82 13.04 7.40
CA SER A 66 4.64 13.53 8.12
C SER A 66 4.61 13.02 9.57
N SER A 67 4.06 13.81 10.48
CA SER A 67 3.76 13.37 11.85
C SER A 67 2.79 12.18 11.90
N ASP A 68 2.03 11.95 10.82
CA ASP A 68 1.12 10.81 10.68
C ASP A 68 1.79 9.54 10.18
N THR A 69 3.12 9.55 9.99
CA THR A 69 3.87 8.37 9.53
C THR A 69 3.70 7.23 10.53
N PRO A 70 3.21 6.05 10.10
CA PRO A 70 3.05 4.91 10.99
C PRO A 70 4.43 4.35 11.38
N SER A 71 4.54 3.79 12.58
CA SER A 71 5.71 2.99 12.93
C SER A 71 5.77 1.72 12.06
N SER A 72 6.97 1.15 11.90
CA SER A 72 7.16 -0.11 11.18
C SER A 72 6.27 -1.23 11.74
N SER A 73 6.12 -1.30 13.06
CA SER A 73 5.22 -2.27 13.70
C SER A 73 3.74 -2.03 13.35
N ALA A 74 3.28 -0.78 13.38
CA ALA A 74 1.90 -0.43 13.03
C ALA A 74 1.60 -0.69 11.55
N PHE A 75 2.60 -0.52 10.67
CA PHE A 75 2.48 -0.87 9.25
C PHE A 75 2.37 -2.39 9.03
N CYS A 76 3.21 -3.18 9.69
CA CYS A 76 3.17 -4.65 9.56
C CYS A 76 1.92 -5.30 10.19
N GLN A 77 1.26 -4.63 11.13
CA GLN A 77 0.08 -5.14 11.85
C GLN A 77 -1.27 -4.77 11.22
N GLN A 78 -1.29 -4.13 10.04
CA GLN A 78 -2.52 -3.71 9.33
C GLN A 78 -3.50 -4.85 8.98
#